data_AF-A0AA90NP64-F1
#
_entry.id   AF-A0AA90NP64-F1
#
_cell.length_a   1.000
_cell.length_b   1.000
_cell.length_c   1.000
_cell.angle_alpha   90.00
_cell.angle_beta   90.00
_cell.angle_gamma   90.00
#
_symmetry.space_group_name_H-M   'P 1'
#
loop_
_entity.id
_entity.type
_entity.pdbx_description
1 polymer ?
#
loop_
_entity_poly.entity_id
_entity_poly.type
_entity_poly.pdbx_seq_one_letter_code
_entity_poly.pdbx_strand_id
1 'polypeptide(L)'
;MSDRSNKDSLEDIKISELEERLVHDQSGNFRDYLMSQLFDQLVELNNLRSQGISPEEYDKIESLILAVSAAGDVVYKAWKKHHKELLQPSI
;
A
#
# COMPACT_ATOMS: atom_id res chain seq x y z
N MET A 1 12.02 14.94 -44.06
CA MET A 1 10.90 15.72 -43.50
C MET A 1 10.08 14.79 -42.62
N SER A 2 9.60 15.36 -41.52
CA SER A 2 8.85 14.85 -40.36
C SER A 2 7.87 13.68 -40.63
N ASP A 3 7.54 12.78 -39.70
CA ASP A 3 7.19 13.06 -38.31
C ASP A 3 7.38 11.87 -37.36
N ARG A 4 7.55 12.23 -36.09
CA ARG A 4 7.68 11.35 -34.92
C ARG A 4 6.30 10.92 -34.41
N SER A 5 6.34 9.85 -33.61
CA SER A 5 5.43 9.56 -32.49
C SER A 5 4.07 8.94 -32.81
N ASN A 6 3.94 7.64 -32.51
CA ASN A 6 3.20 7.25 -31.31
C ASN A 6 3.65 5.84 -30.88
N LYS A 7 4.69 5.83 -30.04
CA LYS A 7 4.75 4.89 -28.91
C LYS A 7 3.51 5.14 -28.04
N ASP A 8 3.13 4.15 -27.26
CA ASP A 8 2.13 4.25 -26.19
C ASP A 8 0.68 3.99 -26.62
N SER A 9 0.45 2.86 -27.30
CA SER A 9 -0.70 2.04 -26.89
C SER A 9 -0.32 1.40 -25.56
N LEU A 10 -0.35 2.22 -24.50
CA LEU A 10 -0.39 1.77 -23.12
C LEU A 10 -1.58 0.81 -23.06
N GLU A 11 -1.24 -0.48 -22.98
CA GLU A 11 -2.18 -1.52 -22.55
C GLU A 11 -3.04 -0.92 -21.44
N ASP A 12 -4.37 -1.00 -21.58
CA ASP A 12 -5.30 -0.62 -20.53
C ASP A 12 -4.86 -1.30 -19.24
N ILE A 13 -4.09 -0.58 -18.42
CA ILE A 13 -3.64 -1.05 -17.13
C ILE A 13 -4.94 -1.20 -16.36
N LYS A 14 -5.39 -2.43 -16.15
CA LYS A 14 -6.53 -2.72 -15.28
C LYS A 14 -6.09 -2.38 -13.86
N ILE A 15 -6.22 -1.11 -13.53
CA ILE A 15 -6.07 -0.59 -12.18
C ILE A 15 -7.11 -1.31 -11.33
N SER A 16 -6.67 -1.95 -10.25
CA SER A 16 -7.62 -2.55 -9.31
C SER A 16 -8.49 -1.45 -8.69
N GLU A 17 -9.72 -1.75 -8.28
CA GLU A 17 -10.60 -0.76 -7.62
C GLU A 17 -9.91 -0.07 -6.42
N LEU A 18 -9.07 -0.81 -5.70
CA LEU A 18 -8.30 -0.28 -4.57
C LEU A 18 -7.22 0.71 -5.03
N GLU A 19 -6.53 0.41 -6.13
CA GLU A 19 -5.53 1.31 -6.71
C GLU A 19 -6.19 2.56 -7.32
N GLU A 20 -7.36 2.44 -7.96
CA GLU A 20 -8.12 3.57 -8.49
C GLU A 20 -8.55 4.51 -7.37
N ARG A 21 -9.07 3.97 -6.26
CA ARG A 21 -9.41 4.76 -5.08
C ARG A 21 -8.19 5.44 -4.48
N LEU A 22 -7.02 4.80 -4.47
CA LEU A 22 -5.77 5.42 -4.03
C LEU A 22 -5.27 6.50 -4.98
N VAL A 23 -5.48 6.36 -6.30
CA VAL A 23 -5.14 7.38 -7.32
C VAL A 23 -5.98 8.64 -7.15
N HIS A 24 -7.26 8.49 -6.80
CA HIS A 24 -8.19 9.61 -6.63
C HIS A 24 -8.21 10.20 -5.19
N ASP A 25 -7.44 9.63 -4.25
CA ASP A 25 -7.39 10.06 -2.85
C ASP A 25 -6.50 11.30 -2.61
N GLN A 26 -6.96 12.46 -3.06
CA GLN A 26 -6.21 13.72 -2.93
C GLN A 26 -6.00 14.18 -1.48
N SER A 27 -6.93 13.84 -0.57
CA SER A 27 -6.82 14.20 0.85
C SER A 27 -5.99 13.20 1.67
N GLY A 28 -5.71 12.02 1.13
CA GLY A 28 -5.02 10.94 1.85
C GLY A 28 -5.91 10.19 2.86
N ASN A 29 -7.21 10.47 2.88
CA ASN A 29 -8.13 9.87 3.87
C ASN A 29 -8.29 8.37 3.63
N PHE A 30 -8.35 7.94 2.37
CA PHE A 30 -8.50 6.52 2.05
C PHE A 30 -7.20 5.76 2.33
N ARG A 31 -6.05 6.34 1.99
CA ARG A 31 -4.74 5.85 2.42
C ARG A 31 -4.68 5.69 3.94
N ASP A 32 -5.04 6.71 4.70
CA ASP A 32 -4.96 6.69 6.17
C ASP A 32 -5.92 5.66 6.77
N TYR A 33 -7.11 5.53 6.20
CA TYR A 33 -8.04 4.46 6.55
C TYR A 33 -7.40 3.07 6.35
N LEU A 34 -6.82 2.79 5.19
CA LEU A 34 -6.16 1.50 4.93
C LEU A 34 -4.96 1.28 5.86
N MET A 35 -4.15 2.30 6.09
CA MET A 35 -3.01 2.22 7.01
C MET A 35 -3.46 1.95 8.46
N SER A 36 -4.56 2.55 8.91
CA SER A 36 -5.15 2.26 10.23
C SER A 36 -5.58 0.81 10.33
N GLN A 37 -6.28 0.28 9.32
CA GLN A 37 -6.72 -1.12 9.34
C GLN A 37 -5.54 -2.10 9.37
N LEU A 38 -4.48 -1.83 8.59
CA LEU A 38 -3.26 -2.64 8.62
C LEU A 38 -2.55 -2.55 9.97
N PHE A 39 -2.53 -1.36 10.60
CA PHE A 39 -1.96 -1.17 11.92
C PHE A 39 -2.73 -1.95 12.99
N ASP A 40 -4.06 -1.89 12.99
CA ASP A 40 -4.91 -2.63 13.92
C ASP A 40 -4.63 -4.14 13.82
N GLN A 41 -4.52 -4.66 12.58
CA GLN A 41 -4.15 -6.05 12.33
C GLN A 41 -2.74 -6.40 12.83
N LEU A 42 -1.75 -5.50 12.67
CA LEU A 42 -0.42 -5.71 13.25
C LEU A 42 -0.48 -5.78 14.78
N VAL A 43 -1.29 -4.96 15.44
CA VAL A 43 -1.47 -5.01 16.89
C VAL A 43 -2.06 -6.34 17.32
N GLU A 44 -3.10 -6.82 16.64
CA GLU A 44 -3.72 -8.12 16.91
C GLU A 44 -2.72 -9.27 16.75
N LEU A 45 -1.96 -9.29 15.65
CA LEU A 45 -0.95 -10.33 15.40
C LEU A 45 0.19 -10.30 16.44
N ASN A 46 0.64 -9.11 16.85
CA ASN A 46 1.63 -8.98 17.92
C ASN A 46 1.12 -9.47 19.28
N ASN A 47 -0.17 -9.22 19.57
CA ASN A 47 -0.81 -9.73 20.77
C ASN A 47 -0.90 -11.26 20.75
N LEU A 48 -1.24 -11.86 19.60
CA LEU A 48 -1.26 -13.33 19.45
C LEU A 48 0.15 -13.93 19.61
N ARG A 49 1.15 -13.31 19.00
CA ARG A 49 2.55 -13.73 19.10
C ARG A 49 3.06 -13.81 20.55
N SER A 50 2.57 -12.92 21.41
CA SER A 50 3.03 -12.83 22.81
C SER A 50 2.33 -13.80 23.78
N GLN A 51 1.37 -14.61 23.32
CA GLN A 51 0.55 -15.49 24.18
C GLN A 51 1.14 -16.89 24.46
N GLY A 52 2.42 -17.13 24.13
CA GLY A 52 3.02 -18.45 24.36
C GLY A 52 2.43 -19.53 23.44
N ILE A 53 2.31 -19.19 22.15
CA ILE A 53 1.83 -20.05 21.07
C ILE A 53 2.84 -21.14 20.69
N SER A 54 2.38 -22.16 19.96
CA SER A 54 3.27 -23.20 19.46
C SER A 54 4.29 -22.65 18.44
N PRO A 55 5.44 -23.32 18.23
CA PRO A 55 6.44 -22.86 17.25
C PRO A 55 5.87 -22.72 15.83
N GLU A 56 5.00 -23.64 15.42
CA GLU A 56 4.38 -23.59 14.08
C GLU A 56 3.45 -22.38 13.93
N GLU A 57 2.68 -22.05 14.97
CA GLU A 57 1.83 -20.86 14.97
C GLU A 57 2.64 -19.57 15.00
N TYR A 58 3.78 -19.58 15.70
CA TYR A 58 4.70 -18.44 15.75
C TYR A 58 5.21 -18.10 14.35
N ASP A 59 5.71 -19.09 13.61
CA ASP A 59 6.24 -18.88 12.25
C ASP A 59 5.15 -18.37 11.29
N LYS A 60 3.91 -18.85 11.44
CA LYS A 60 2.75 -18.35 10.69
C LYS A 60 2.46 -16.89 11.02
N ILE A 61 2.43 -16.54 12.30
CA ILE A 61 2.16 -15.17 12.76
C ILE A 61 3.27 -14.22 12.32
N GLU A 62 4.55 -14.62 12.39
CA GLU A 62 5.67 -13.81 11.86
C GLU A 62 5.51 -13.54 10.36
N SER A 63 5.15 -14.57 9.60
CA SER A 63 4.91 -14.43 8.16
C SER A 63 3.77 -13.46 7.86
N LEU A 64 2.69 -13.49 8.67
CA LEU A 64 1.57 -12.57 8.54
C LEU A 64 1.96 -11.14 8.92
N ILE A 65 2.73 -10.94 10.00
CA ILE A 65 3.25 -9.63 10.40
C ILE A 65 4.08 -9.01 9.27
N LEU A 66 4.97 -9.79 8.66
CA LEU A 66 5.76 -9.35 7.52
C LEU A 66 4.88 -8.98 6.31
N ALA A 67 3.89 -9.81 5.99
CA ALA A 67 2.97 -9.56 4.88
C ALA A 67 2.15 -8.28 5.08
N VAL A 68 1.60 -8.07 6.28
CA VAL A 68 0.82 -6.86 6.61
C VAL A 68 1.70 -5.61 6.56
N SER A 69 2.95 -5.70 7.04
CA SER A 69 3.92 -4.60 6.94
C SER A 69 4.24 -4.25 5.48
N ALA A 70 4.48 -5.27 4.65
CA ALA A 70 4.72 -5.10 3.22
C ALA A 70 3.51 -4.52 2.48
N ALA A 71 2.29 -4.88 2.89
CA ALA A 71 1.06 -4.31 2.33
C ALA A 71 0.95 -2.81 2.61
N GLY A 72 1.30 -2.35 3.82
CA GLY A 72 1.35 -0.91 4.14
C GLY A 72 2.32 -0.15 3.25
N ASP A 73 3.49 -0.74 3.00
CA ASP A 73 4.49 -0.24 2.08
C ASP A 73 3.96 -0.09 0.64
N VAL A 74 3.20 -1.08 0.16
CA VAL A 74 2.57 -1.06 -1.16
C VAL A 74 1.51 0.03 -1.24
N VAL A 75 0.62 0.14 -0.26
CA VAL A 75 -0.41 1.19 -0.20
C VAL A 75 0.23 2.58 -0.24
N TYR A 76 1.25 2.81 0.59
CA TYR A 76 1.95 4.09 0.63
C TYR A 76 2.65 4.40 -0.69
N LYS A 77 3.36 3.43 -1.29
CA LYS A 77 4.05 3.62 -2.57
C LYS A 77 3.07 3.86 -3.72
N ALA A 78 1.96 3.14 -3.76
CA ALA A 78 0.89 3.32 -4.74
C ALA A 78 0.30 4.74 -4.64
N TRP A 79 -0.10 5.17 -3.44
CA TRP A 79 -0.60 6.53 -3.24
C TRP A 79 0.44 7.59 -3.63
N LYS A 80 1.68 7.48 -3.11
CA LYS A 80 2.76 8.45 -3.37
C LYS A 80 3.13 8.58 -4.84
N LYS A 81 3.04 7.49 -5.62
CA LYS A 81 3.35 7.50 -7.07
C LYS A 81 2.51 8.53 -7.83
N HIS A 82 1.25 8.72 -7.42
CA HIS A 82 0.28 9.59 -8.07
C HIS A 82 0.12 10.97 -7.42
N HIS A 83 0.71 11.17 -6.23
CA HIS A 83 0.55 12.38 -5.41
C HIS A 83 1.88 13.11 -5.13
N LYS A 84 2.88 12.97 -6.01
CA LYS A 84 4.26 13.46 -5.82
C LYS A 84 4.37 14.97 -5.54
N GLU A 85 3.42 15.78 -5.98
CA GLU A 85 3.43 17.24 -5.78
C GLU A 85 2.97 17.66 -4.38
N LEU A 86 2.18 16.85 -3.66
CA LEU A 86 1.70 17.15 -2.32
C LEU A 86 2.78 17.01 -1.22
N LEU A 87 4.01 16.65 -1.60
CA LEU A 87 5.14 16.39 -0.70
C LEU A 87 6.30 17.39 -0.87
N GLN A 88 6.16 18.45 -1.68
CA GLN A 88 7.18 19.49 -1.70
C GLN A 88 7.05 20.36 -0.43
N PRO A 89 8.14 20.54 0.35
CA PRO A 89 8.13 21.52 1.41
C PRO A 89 8.00 22.90 0.76
N SER A 90 7.01 23.68 1.20
CA SER A 90 6.91 25.10 0.87
C SER A 90 8.23 25.77 1.22
N ILE A 91 8.92 26.30 0.21
CA ILE A 91 10.10 27.17 0.37
C ILE A 91 9.63 28.55 0.80
#